data_AF-A0A9W9BTE2-F1
#
_entry.id   AF-A0A9W9BTE2-F1
#
_cell.length_a   1.000
_cell.length_b   1.000
_cell.length_c   1.000
_cell.angle_alpha   90.00
_cell.angle_beta   90.00
_cell.angle_gamma   90.00
#
_symmetry.space_group_name_H-M   'P 1'
#
loop_
_entity.id
_entity.type
_entity.pdbx_description
1 polymer ?
#
loop_
_entity_poly.entity_id
_entity_poly.type
_entity_poly.pdbx_seq_one_letter_code
_entity_poly.pdbx_strand_id
1 'polypeptide(L)'
;AFDQAWACNSMGGQWNAVYRYGEMRSCSEHWDDFWFCMRTKGYSPEMRDKAIREHYRAKEFVKYGPGKPSSEDVWESREERVPEGSTFNQPIE
;
A
#
# COMPACT_ATOMS: atom_id res chain seq x y z
N ALA A 1 0.67 -2.16 12.90
CA ALA A 1 -0.45 -1.20 12.95
C ALA A 1 -0.08 0.07 13.73
N PHE A 2 0.25 -0.01 15.03
CA PHE A 2 0.67 1.18 15.81
C PHE A 2 2.00 1.79 15.31
N ASP A 3 2.99 0.93 15.10
CA ASP A 3 4.30 1.25 14.51
C ASP A 3 4.17 2.03 13.20
N GLN A 4 3.26 1.62 12.32
CA GLN A 4 2.99 2.28 11.04
C GLN A 4 2.34 3.66 11.23
N ALA A 5 1.38 3.78 12.14
CA ALA A 5 0.73 5.06 12.46
C ALA A 5 1.71 6.07 13.06
N TRP A 6 2.57 5.61 13.96
CA TRP A 6 3.61 6.43 14.57
C TRP A 6 4.69 6.82 13.57
N ALA A 7 5.20 5.87 12.79
CA ALA A 7 6.24 6.13 11.79
C ALA A 7 5.76 7.12 10.72
N CYS A 8 4.50 7.03 10.29
CA CYS A 8 3.94 7.98 9.33
C CYS A 8 3.92 9.41 9.90
N ASN A 9 3.54 9.59 11.18
CA ASN A 9 3.49 10.93 11.79
C ASN A 9 4.87 11.44 12.24
N SER A 10 5.89 10.59 12.25
CA SER A 10 7.24 11.01 12.61
C SER A 10 7.79 12.02 11.58
N MET A 11 8.61 12.96 12.05
CA MET A 11 9.23 13.98 11.18
C MET A 11 10.02 13.34 10.03
N GLY A 12 10.74 12.25 10.29
CA GLY A 12 11.48 11.52 9.25
C GLY A 12 10.58 10.87 8.21
N GLY A 13 9.42 10.35 8.62
CA GLY A 13 8.42 9.79 7.71
C GLY A 13 7.78 10.85 6.81
N GLN A 14 7.44 12.01 7.39
CA GLN A 14 6.83 13.14 6.66
C GLN A 14 7.82 13.85 5.72
N TRP A 15 9.11 13.93 6.08
CA TRP A 15 10.13 14.57 5.23
C TRP A 15 10.22 13.92 3.84
N ASN A 16 10.21 12.58 3.79
CA ASN A 16 10.22 11.85 2.52
C ASN A 16 8.95 12.08 1.70
N ALA A 17 7.80 12.27 2.35
CA ALA A 17 6.55 12.57 1.68
C ALA A 17 6.58 13.96 1.03
N VAL A 18 7.08 14.97 1.76
CA VAL A 18 7.25 16.33 1.22
C VAL A 18 8.25 16.33 0.07
N TYR A 19 9.38 15.63 0.20
CA TYR A 19 10.37 15.55 -0.89
C TYR A 19 9.81 14.90 -2.16
N ARG A 20 9.03 13.80 -2.04
CA ARG A 20 8.52 13.04 -3.19
C ARG A 20 7.23 13.62 -3.78
N TYR A 21 6.32 14.08 -2.95
CA TYR A 21 4.95 14.47 -3.35
C TYR A 21 4.65 15.95 -3.15
N GLY A 22 5.54 16.70 -2.49
CA GLY A 22 5.36 18.14 -2.24
C GLY A 22 4.42 18.47 -1.08
N GLU A 23 3.86 17.47 -0.39
CA GLU A 23 2.90 17.66 0.69
C GLU A 23 3.12 16.69 1.84
N MET A 24 2.61 17.07 3.02
CA MET A 24 2.55 16.15 4.16
C MET A 24 1.52 15.06 3.85
N ARG A 25 1.92 13.80 4.03
CA ARG A 25 1.04 12.67 3.79
C ARG A 25 0.00 12.56 4.90
N SER A 26 -1.26 12.33 4.53
CA SER A 26 -2.31 11.95 5.48
C SER A 26 -1.99 10.60 6.13
N CYS A 27 -1.82 10.59 7.45
CA CYS A 27 -1.58 9.38 8.25
C CYS A 27 -2.85 8.78 8.86
N SER A 28 -4.03 9.29 8.49
CA SER A 28 -5.34 8.86 9.01
C SER A 28 -5.57 7.36 8.80
N GLU A 29 -5.27 6.84 7.60
CA GLU A 29 -5.45 5.43 7.25
C GLU A 29 -4.71 4.47 8.22
N HIS A 30 -3.50 4.84 8.64
CA HIS A 30 -2.73 4.02 9.58
C HIS A 30 -3.31 4.06 11.00
N TRP A 31 -3.88 5.19 11.41
CA TRP A 31 -4.60 5.29 12.68
C TRP A 31 -5.91 4.50 12.65
N ASP A 32 -6.63 4.52 11.53
CA ASP A 32 -7.84 3.73 11.35
C ASP A 32 -7.55 2.22 11.45
N ASP A 33 -6.46 1.75 10.82
CA ASP A 33 -5.99 0.37 10.94
C ASP A 33 -5.63 0.01 12.40
N PHE A 34 -4.99 0.93 13.13
CA PHE A 34 -4.67 0.73 14.54
C PHE A 34 -5.93 0.59 15.40
N TRP A 35 -6.89 1.51 15.25
CA TRP A 35 -8.13 1.46 16.02
C TRP A 35 -9.01 0.26 15.65
N PHE A 36 -9.00 -0.15 14.38
CA PHE A 36 -9.61 -1.40 13.93
C PHE A 36 -8.99 -2.62 14.64
N CYS A 37 -7.66 -2.70 14.70
CA CYS A 37 -6.95 -3.77 15.41
C CYS A 37 -7.33 -3.80 16.91
N MET A 38 -7.36 -2.63 17.56
CA MET A 38 -7.74 -2.54 18.97
C MET A 38 -9.21 -2.96 19.21
N ARG A 39 -10.12 -2.60 18.30
CA ARG A 39 -11.54 -2.95 18.38
C ARG A 39 -11.79 -4.44 18.17
N THR A 40 -11.12 -5.04 17.18
CA THR A 40 -11.29 -6.46 16.81
C THR A 40 -10.68 -7.42 17.83
N LYS A 41 -9.79 -6.94 18.71
CA LYS A 41 -9.22 -7.73 19.81
C LYS A 41 -10.29 -8.32 20.74
N GLY A 42 -11.43 -7.64 20.91
CA GLY A 42 -12.52 -8.09 21.78
C GLY A 42 -13.52 -9.06 21.12
N TYR A 43 -13.33 -9.42 19.85
CA TYR A 43 -14.29 -10.25 19.11
C TYR A 43 -14.07 -11.74 19.37
N SER A 44 -15.13 -12.54 19.19
CA SER A 44 -14.98 -13.99 19.10
C SER A 44 -14.12 -14.37 17.89
N PRO A 45 -13.46 -15.54 17.87
CA PRO A 45 -12.56 -15.94 16.79
C PRO A 45 -13.19 -15.85 15.40
N GLU A 46 -14.41 -16.38 15.23
CA GLU A 46 -15.14 -16.35 13.96
C GLU A 46 -15.49 -14.93 13.49
N MET A 47 -15.94 -14.07 14.43
CA MET A 47 -16.25 -12.67 14.16
C MET A 47 -15.00 -11.88 13.78
N ARG A 48 -13.88 -12.16 14.45
CA ARG A 48 -12.59 -11.54 14.18
C ARG A 48 -12.11 -11.89 12.77
N ASP A 49 -12.14 -13.17 12.41
CA ASP A 49 -11.70 -13.63 11.08
C ASP A 49 -12.54 -13.00 9.97
N LYS A 50 -13.86 -12.96 10.16
CA LYS A 50 -14.77 -12.28 9.23
C LYS A 50 -14.46 -10.79 9.11
N ALA A 51 -14.34 -10.09 10.24
CA ALA A 51 -14.08 -8.65 10.26
C ALA A 51 -12.73 -8.30 9.60
N ILE A 52 -11.69 -9.07 9.87
CA ILE A 52 -10.36 -8.89 9.25
C ILE A 52 -10.46 -9.08 7.73
N ARG A 53 -11.12 -10.14 7.28
CA ARG A 53 -11.28 -10.43 5.85
C ARG A 53 -12.04 -9.33 5.12
N GLU A 54 -13.12 -8.83 5.71
CA GLU A 54 -13.91 -7.74 5.15
C GLU A 54 -13.13 -6.43 5.11
N HIS A 55 -12.38 -6.09 6.18
CA HIS A 55 -11.53 -4.90 6.25
C HIS A 55 -10.50 -4.86 5.12
N TYR A 56 -9.73 -5.93 4.95
CA TYR A 56 -8.71 -5.97 3.89
C TYR A 56 -9.31 -6.01 2.50
N ARG A 57 -10.44 -6.70 2.30
CA ARG A 57 -11.15 -6.69 1.02
C ARG A 57 -11.62 -5.29 0.64
N ALA A 58 -12.17 -4.53 1.60
CA ALA A 58 -12.57 -3.15 1.37
C ALA A 58 -11.37 -2.25 1.04
N LYS A 59 -10.25 -2.44 1.74
CA LYS A 59 -9.01 -1.70 1.52
C LYS A 59 -8.42 -1.96 0.13
N GLU A 60 -8.39 -3.21 -0.31
CA GLU A 60 -7.96 -3.59 -1.66
C GLU A 60 -8.89 -3.02 -2.73
N PHE A 61 -10.21 -3.05 -2.49
CA PHE A 61 -11.19 -2.47 -3.42
C PHE A 61 -11.02 -0.95 -3.55
N VAL A 62 -10.71 -0.23 -2.47
CA VAL A 62 -10.42 1.21 -2.56
C VAL A 62 -9.12 1.48 -3.34
N LYS A 63 -8.12 0.62 -3.21
CA LYS A 63 -6.82 0.80 -3.86
C LYS A 63 -6.81 0.39 -5.34
N TYR A 64 -7.44 -0.73 -5.66
CA TYR A 64 -7.37 -1.41 -6.96
C TYR A 64 -8.74 -1.59 -7.63
N GLY A 65 -9.80 -1.00 -7.07
CA GLY A 65 -11.14 -1.11 -7.62
C GLY A 65 -11.29 -0.43 -8.99
N PRO A 66 -12.46 -0.59 -9.63
CA PRO A 66 -12.74 -0.02 -10.93
C PRO A 66 -12.47 1.49 -10.99
N GLY A 67 -11.76 1.94 -12.02
CA GLY A 67 -11.42 3.35 -12.22
C GLY A 67 -10.24 3.86 -11.40
N LYS A 68 -9.50 2.97 -10.72
CA LYS A 68 -8.21 3.31 -10.10
C LYS A 68 -7.07 3.09 -11.09
N PRO A 69 -6.02 3.94 -11.07
CA PRO A 69 -4.88 3.79 -11.95
C PRO A 69 -4.17 2.47 -11.66
N SER A 70 -3.97 1.66 -12.70
CA SER A 70 -3.24 0.41 -12.67
C SER A 70 -1.94 0.56 -13.44
N SER A 71 -0.92 -0.24 -13.09
CA SER A 71 0.27 -0.37 -13.94
C SER A 71 -0.07 -0.90 -15.33
N GLU A 72 -1.15 -1.67 -15.43
CA GLU A 72 -1.67 -2.21 -16.70
C GLU A 72 -2.26 -1.13 -17.61
N ASP A 73 -2.53 0.08 -17.10
CA ASP A 73 -2.97 1.21 -17.93
C ASP A 73 -1.82 1.79 -18.77
N VAL A 74 -0.57 1.50 -18.38
CA VAL A 74 0.65 2.01 -19.05
C VAL A 74 1.45 0.87 -19.67
N TRP A 75 1.41 -0.31 -19.07
CA TRP A 75 2.25 -1.45 -19.44
C TRP A 75 1.41 -2.69 -19.71
N GLU A 76 1.53 -3.25 -20.90
CA GLU A 76 0.94 -4.54 -21.23
C GLU A 76 1.86 -5.69 -20.79
N SER A 77 1.27 -6.79 -20.32
CA SER A 77 2.03 -8.00 -19.99
C SER A 77 2.66 -8.59 -21.24
N ARG A 78 3.95 -8.97 -21.15
CA ARG A 78 4.63 -9.67 -22.25
C ARG A 78 4.23 -11.13 -22.26
N GLU A 79 3.91 -11.65 -23.44
CA GLU A 79 3.65 -13.10 -23.62
C GLU A 79 4.94 -13.92 -23.61
N GLU A 80 6.07 -13.31 -23.97
CA GLU A 80 7.35 -14.00 -24.13
C GLU A 80 8.47 -13.38 -23.28
N ARG A 81 9.42 -14.23 -22.88
CA ARG A 81 10.61 -13.80 -22.13
C ARG A 81 11.51 -12.94 -23.02
N VAL A 82 12.03 -11.86 -22.45
CA VAL A 82 13.01 -11.00 -23.11
C VAL A 82 14.30 -11.79 -23.39
N PRO A 83 14.82 -11.79 -24.63
CA PRO A 83 16.06 -12.49 -24.97
C PRO A 83 17.24 -12.02 -24.12
N GLU A 84 18.10 -12.96 -23.74
CA GLU A 84 19.30 -12.66 -22.96
C GLU A 84 20.21 -11.69 -23.74
N GLY A 85 20.73 -10.68 -23.05
CA GLY A 85 21.59 -9.67 -23.67
C GLY A 85 20.87 -8.72 -24.63
N SER A 86 19.55 -8.53 -24.53
CA SER A 86 18.81 -7.52 -25.32
C SER A 86 18.60 -6.19 -24.59
N THR A 87 18.72 -6.16 -23.26
CA THR A 87 18.52 -4.97 -22.41
C THR A 87 19.66 -4.83 -21.41
N PHE A 88 19.94 -3.60 -20.97
CA PHE A 88 20.99 -3.27 -19.98
C PHE A 88 22.43 -3.64 -20.38
N ASN A 89 22.75 -3.61 -21.68
CA ASN A 89 24.10 -3.95 -22.18
C ASN A 89 25.07 -2.76 -22.20
N GLN A 90 24.60 -1.55 -21.91
CA GLN A 90 25.45 -0.38 -21.87
C GLN A 90 26.02 -0.21 -20.45
N PRO A 91 27.32 0.07 -20.32
CA PRO A 91 27.89 0.44 -19.03
C PRO A 91 27.26 1.76 -18.55
N ILE A 92 27.03 1.86 -17.24
CA ILE A 92 26.66 3.13 -16.61
C ILE A 92 27.94 3.96 -16.54
N GLU A 93 27.99 5.08 -17.27
CA GLU A 93 29.08 6.07 -17.18
C GLU A 93 29.17 6.73 -15.80
#